data_AF-A0A1W0XB99-F1
#
_entry.id   AF-A0A1W0XB99-F1
#
_cell.length_a   1.000
_cell.length_b   1.000
_cell.length_c   1.000
_cell.angle_alpha   90.00
_cell.angle_beta   90.00
_cell.angle_gamma   90.00
#
_symmetry.space_group_name_H-M   'P 1'
#
loop_
_entity.id
_entity.type
_entity.pdbx_description
1 polymer ?
#
loop_
_entity_poly.entity_id
_entity_poly.type
_entity_poly.pdbx_seq_one_letter_code
_entity_poly.pdbx_strand_id
1 'polypeptide(L)'
;MIYFLAIGTCNYRSDKYWAILIGLPYRFTDLLTMVTSLAWSVLCMVLVISLACIDARKTTKASVDGEEDTDIAINGVPNGNSEAGIAERVVAVKNPATGEIELKEEKMLVNVQTGQADDEEAADEIDDSKNDDPSAAYTKINPCASSPCEEGMECNIDENGQPICSCIKTCPSDSPFKVCSSFNETFDSECHMYQQRCLCQRELAGCSNPKNKDMQLEYLRECRELPLCTPDEMADFPRRMGDWLFQIMKELAKRDELAPQYRKYEKRSEGNYQPGQPLPHPILWKFCDLDRVPNDRHISRKELMPVRAPLIPMEHCIASFLDDCDSDNDHKLTLAEWGKCLKLEEAEIEDICSHTMKQSGGSKRPRSAGDQTAPSELDAEE
;
A
#
# COMPACT_ATOMS: atom_id res chain seq x y z
N MET A 1 61.57 33.12 -52.86
CA MET A 1 61.45 33.56 -51.45
C MET A 1 60.45 32.61 -50.81
N ILE A 2 60.91 31.53 -50.15
CA ILE A 2 61.54 31.46 -48.82
C ILE A 2 60.51 31.70 -47.70
N TYR A 3 60.28 30.60 -46.96
CA TYR A 3 59.67 30.41 -45.63
C TYR A 3 59.47 31.63 -44.72
N PHE A 4 58.40 31.62 -43.89
CA PHE A 4 58.52 31.31 -42.45
C PHE A 4 57.15 31.10 -41.76
N LEU A 5 57.14 30.25 -40.73
CA LEU A 5 56.10 30.14 -39.68
C LEU A 5 56.38 31.17 -38.57
N ALA A 6 55.36 31.70 -37.88
CA ALA A 6 55.40 31.95 -36.43
C ALA A 6 54.04 32.34 -35.82
N ILE A 7 53.88 31.98 -34.55
CA ILE A 7 52.78 32.30 -33.62
C ILE A 7 53.07 33.63 -32.92
N GLY A 8 52.06 34.35 -32.41
CA GLY A 8 52.30 35.45 -31.46
C GLY A 8 51.03 36.06 -30.87
N THR A 9 50.88 35.98 -29.55
CA THR A 9 49.76 36.57 -28.78
C THR A 9 50.21 37.70 -27.85
N CYS A 10 49.27 38.63 -27.60
CA CYS A 10 49.09 39.36 -26.34
C CYS A 10 49.94 40.60 -25.95
N ASN A 11 49.21 41.60 -25.45
CA ASN A 11 49.51 42.53 -24.34
C ASN A 11 50.39 43.79 -24.53
N TYR A 12 49.76 44.98 -24.38
CA TYR A 12 50.37 46.15 -23.71
C TYR A 12 49.30 47.07 -23.05
N ARG A 13 49.74 48.05 -22.23
CA ARG A 13 49.10 48.50 -20.99
C ARG A 13 49.19 50.03 -20.76
N SER A 14 48.21 50.63 -20.05
CA SER A 14 48.28 51.95 -19.33
C SER A 14 48.46 53.24 -20.17
N ASP A 15 48.13 54.46 -19.73
CA ASP A 15 47.36 54.97 -18.57
C ASP A 15 46.75 56.38 -18.83
N LYS A 16 45.71 56.70 -18.04
CA LYS A 16 44.98 57.94 -17.65
C LYS A 16 45.47 59.37 -18.04
N TYR A 17 44.55 60.36 -18.12
CA TYR A 17 44.31 61.42 -17.08
C TYR A 17 43.30 62.57 -17.45
N TRP A 18 42.62 63.14 -16.43
CA TRP A 18 41.81 64.40 -16.33
C TRP A 18 40.61 64.65 -17.31
N ALA A 19 39.31 64.62 -16.92
CA ALA A 19 38.47 65.65 -16.21
C ALA A 19 37.46 66.36 -17.19
N ILE A 20 36.31 67.01 -16.85
CA ILE A 20 35.53 67.24 -15.60
C ILE A 20 34.04 67.66 -15.92
N LEU A 21 33.02 67.24 -15.11
CA LEU A 21 31.59 67.70 -15.04
C LEU A 21 30.72 67.64 -16.35
N ILE A 22 29.37 67.50 -16.40
CA ILE A 22 28.20 67.66 -15.50
C ILE A 22 27.21 66.49 -15.76
N GLY A 23 26.38 66.08 -14.77
CA GLY A 23 25.38 65.00 -14.95
C GLY A 23 23.90 65.44 -14.99
N LEU A 24 23.07 64.65 -15.68
CA LEU A 24 21.60 64.59 -15.56
C LEU A 24 21.15 63.11 -15.67
N PRO A 25 20.09 62.66 -14.95
CA PRO A 25 19.81 61.24 -14.79
C PRO A 25 18.92 60.62 -15.89
N TYR A 26 19.43 59.59 -16.56
CA TYR A 26 18.62 58.64 -17.34
C TYR A 26 17.87 57.69 -16.39
N ARG A 27 16.66 58.06 -15.97
CA ARG A 27 15.66 57.15 -15.36
C ARG A 27 14.21 57.61 -15.61
N PHE A 28 13.79 57.65 -16.88
CA PHE A 28 12.38 57.88 -17.23
C PHE A 28 11.89 57.16 -18.50
N THR A 29 12.72 56.34 -19.15
CA THR A 29 12.38 55.67 -20.42
C THR A 29 11.83 54.25 -20.26
N ASP A 30 12.17 53.56 -19.18
CA ASP A 30 11.93 52.10 -19.08
C ASP A 30 10.57 51.74 -18.49
N LEU A 31 9.89 52.70 -17.84
CA LEU A 31 8.55 52.47 -17.26
C LEU A 31 7.45 52.56 -18.33
N LEU A 32 7.64 53.37 -19.38
CA LEU A 32 6.63 53.61 -20.40
C LEU A 32 6.48 52.42 -21.36
N THR A 33 7.56 51.66 -21.58
CA THR A 33 7.58 50.46 -22.47
C THR A 33 6.98 49.22 -21.81
N MET A 34 7.08 49.07 -20.48
CA MET A 34 6.41 47.97 -19.76
C MET A 34 4.89 48.14 -19.74
N VAL A 35 4.39 49.37 -19.53
CA VAL A 35 2.95 49.65 -19.46
C VAL A 35 2.26 49.41 -20.80
N THR A 36 2.89 49.73 -21.94
CA THR A 36 2.32 49.45 -23.26
C THR A 36 2.26 47.95 -23.58
N SER A 37 3.25 47.16 -23.13
CA SER A 37 3.28 45.71 -23.36
C SER A 37 2.16 44.98 -22.59
N LEU A 38 1.94 45.34 -21.32
CA LEU A 38 0.85 44.78 -20.52
C LEU A 38 -0.53 45.17 -21.05
N ALA A 39 -0.71 46.40 -21.52
CA ALA A 39 -1.96 46.85 -22.11
C ALA A 39 -2.36 46.05 -23.36
N TRP A 40 -1.39 45.72 -24.23
CA TRP A 40 -1.66 44.89 -25.43
C TRP A 40 -1.97 43.43 -25.08
N SER A 41 -1.31 42.86 -24.08
CA SER A 41 -1.59 41.49 -23.61
C SER A 41 -3.02 41.34 -23.07
N VAL A 42 -3.47 42.27 -22.22
CA VAL A 42 -4.84 42.27 -21.67
C VAL A 42 -5.89 42.46 -22.77
N LEU A 43 -5.63 43.34 -23.75
CA LEU A 43 -6.55 43.59 -24.86
C LEU A 43 -6.68 42.36 -25.78
N CYS A 44 -5.60 41.58 -25.95
CA CYS A 44 -5.62 40.31 -26.68
C CYS A 44 -6.43 39.23 -25.93
N MET A 45 -6.23 39.10 -24.61
CA MET A 45 -7.01 38.19 -23.75
C MET A 45 -8.53 38.46 -23.83
N VAL A 46 -8.94 39.73 -23.75
CA VAL A 46 -10.37 40.11 -23.80
C VAL A 46 -11.01 39.78 -25.15
N LEU A 47 -10.26 39.91 -26.26
CA LEU A 47 -10.75 39.54 -27.59
C LEU A 47 -10.91 38.03 -27.76
N VAL A 48 -9.99 37.22 -27.23
CA VAL A 48 -10.10 35.74 -27.27
C VAL A 48 -11.30 35.25 -26.44
N ILE A 49 -11.49 35.78 -25.23
CA ILE A 49 -12.63 35.42 -24.38
C ILE A 49 -13.97 35.82 -25.05
N SER A 50 -14.00 36.97 -25.73
CA SER A 50 -15.21 37.45 -26.43
C SER A 50 -15.62 36.58 -27.63
N LEU A 51 -14.68 35.85 -28.25
CA LEU A 51 -14.97 34.92 -29.34
C LEU A 51 -15.42 33.53 -28.83
N ALA A 52 -14.96 33.10 -27.65
CA ALA A 52 -15.33 31.81 -27.06
C ALA A 52 -16.81 31.75 -26.59
N CYS A 53 -17.44 32.88 -26.27
CA CYS A 53 -18.82 32.91 -25.76
C CYS A 53 -19.92 32.78 -26.83
N ILE A 54 -19.59 32.64 -28.11
CA ILE A 54 -20.58 32.62 -29.21
C ILE A 54 -21.14 31.21 -29.48
N ASP A 55 -20.44 30.13 -29.12
CA ASP A 55 -20.80 28.76 -29.53
C ASP A 55 -21.63 27.96 -28.50
N ALA A 56 -22.14 28.61 -27.45
CA ALA A 56 -22.88 27.98 -26.36
C ALA A 56 -24.42 28.16 -26.44
N ARG A 57 -25.04 28.05 -27.63
CA ARG A 57 -26.52 28.09 -27.80
C ARG A 57 -27.07 27.27 -29.00
N LYS A 58 -27.06 25.95 -28.86
CA LYS A 58 -27.92 24.91 -29.51
C LYS A 58 -27.42 23.57 -28.92
N THR A 59 -28.23 22.68 -28.37
CA THR A 59 -29.49 22.12 -28.89
C THR A 59 -30.52 21.85 -27.78
N THR A 60 -31.80 21.72 -28.18
CA THR A 60 -32.92 21.37 -27.30
C THR A 60 -33.54 20.02 -27.66
N LYS A 61 -33.90 19.25 -26.63
CA LYS A 61 -35.03 18.30 -26.52
C LYS A 61 -35.32 17.33 -27.68
N ALA A 62 -35.35 16.05 -27.34
CA ALA A 62 -36.35 15.10 -27.84
C ALA A 62 -36.81 14.18 -26.70
N SER A 63 -38.10 13.89 -26.65
CA SER A 63 -38.79 13.06 -25.65
C SER A 63 -39.93 12.33 -26.34
N VAL A 64 -40.06 11.02 -26.13
CA VAL A 64 -41.23 10.23 -26.54
C VAL A 64 -41.50 9.15 -25.49
N ASP A 65 -42.76 9.05 -25.10
CA ASP A 65 -43.30 8.18 -24.05
C ASP A 65 -43.61 6.76 -24.55
N GLY A 66 -43.92 5.84 -23.62
CA GLY A 66 -44.34 4.46 -23.93
C GLY A 66 -44.77 3.72 -22.66
N GLU A 67 -46.08 3.58 -22.48
CA GLU A 67 -46.74 3.13 -21.24
C GLU A 67 -47.15 1.64 -21.28
N GLU A 68 -47.47 1.12 -20.09
CA GLU A 68 -48.62 0.25 -19.76
C GLU A 68 -48.32 -1.07 -19.00
N ASP A 69 -49.21 -1.31 -18.02
CA ASP A 69 -49.19 -2.26 -16.91
C ASP A 69 -49.23 -3.76 -17.26
N THR A 70 -48.88 -4.64 -16.30
CA THR A 70 -49.88 -5.41 -15.51
C THR A 70 -49.24 -6.41 -14.52
N ASP A 71 -49.78 -6.44 -13.29
CA ASP A 71 -49.57 -7.51 -12.31
C ASP A 71 -50.30 -8.80 -12.70
N ILE A 72 -49.75 -9.96 -12.33
CA ILE A 72 -50.50 -11.17 -11.92
C ILE A 72 -49.56 -12.09 -11.11
N ALA A 73 -50.02 -12.56 -9.95
CA ALA A 73 -49.37 -13.61 -9.17
C ALA A 73 -50.09 -14.96 -9.36
N ILE A 74 -49.39 -16.09 -9.09
CA ILE A 74 -49.85 -17.26 -8.28
C ILE A 74 -49.02 -18.53 -8.55
N ASN A 75 -48.42 -19.06 -7.47
CA ASN A 75 -48.05 -20.45 -7.10
C ASN A 75 -47.35 -21.42 -8.07
N GLY A 76 -46.26 -22.04 -7.58
CA GLY A 76 -45.65 -23.26 -8.14
C GLY A 76 -44.44 -23.82 -7.37
N VAL A 77 -44.66 -24.53 -6.26
CA VAL A 77 -43.68 -25.39 -5.55
C VAL A 77 -44.24 -26.82 -5.55
N PRO A 78 -43.52 -27.85 -6.05
CA PRO A 78 -42.53 -28.63 -5.27
C PRO A 78 -41.35 -29.14 -6.13
N ASN A 79 -40.32 -29.90 -5.72
CA ASN A 79 -39.81 -30.53 -4.47
C ASN A 79 -38.29 -30.18 -4.41
N GLY A 80 -37.56 -30.12 -3.30
CA GLY A 80 -37.42 -31.17 -2.28
C GLY A 80 -36.27 -32.12 -2.64
N ASN A 81 -35.10 -31.94 -2.01
CA ASN A 81 -34.12 -32.99 -1.66
C ASN A 81 -33.01 -32.38 -0.78
N SER A 82 -32.82 -32.96 0.41
CA SER A 82 -31.88 -32.52 1.44
C SER A 82 -30.62 -33.39 1.46
N GLU A 83 -29.43 -32.81 1.35
CA GLU A 83 -28.17 -33.51 1.62
C GLU A 83 -27.69 -33.25 3.06
N ALA A 84 -27.49 -34.32 3.84
CA ALA A 84 -26.99 -34.23 5.20
C ALA A 84 -25.47 -34.05 5.21
N GLY A 85 -24.99 -33.02 5.92
CA GLY A 85 -23.55 -32.74 6.06
C GLY A 85 -22.90 -33.61 7.13
N ILE A 86 -21.86 -34.35 6.77
CA ILE A 86 -20.96 -35.01 7.73
C ILE A 86 -19.84 -34.04 8.08
N ALA A 87 -19.70 -33.74 9.38
CA ALA A 87 -18.57 -32.98 9.91
C ALA A 87 -17.60 -33.91 10.63
N GLU A 88 -16.30 -33.66 10.48
CA GLU A 88 -15.21 -34.46 11.03
C GLU A 88 -14.45 -33.61 12.04
N ARG A 89 -14.30 -34.11 13.28
CA ARG A 89 -13.60 -33.40 14.36
C ARG A 89 -12.58 -34.32 15.02
N VAL A 90 -11.39 -33.78 15.25
CA VAL A 90 -10.35 -34.44 16.05
C VAL A 90 -10.62 -34.17 17.54
N VAL A 91 -10.66 -35.24 18.34
CA VAL A 91 -10.86 -35.20 19.79
C VAL A 91 -9.63 -35.82 20.47
N ALA A 92 -9.11 -35.16 21.49
CA ALA A 92 -8.00 -35.66 22.30
C ALA A 92 -8.54 -36.57 23.40
N VAL A 93 -8.33 -37.88 23.27
CA VAL A 93 -8.78 -38.90 24.23
C VAL A 93 -7.59 -39.34 25.08
N LYS A 94 -7.70 -39.15 26.40
CA LYS A 94 -6.67 -39.58 27.35
C LYS A 94 -6.83 -41.06 27.70
N ASN A 95 -5.79 -41.86 27.53
CA ASN A 95 -5.80 -43.27 27.90
C ASN A 95 -5.88 -43.41 29.45
N PRO A 96 -6.91 -44.07 30.01
CA PRO A 96 -7.12 -44.13 31.46
C PRO A 96 -6.12 -45.04 32.20
N ALA A 97 -5.35 -45.87 31.49
CA ALA A 97 -4.34 -46.75 32.09
C ALA A 97 -2.92 -46.16 32.05
N THR A 98 -2.57 -45.39 31.02
CA THR A 98 -1.21 -44.82 30.84
C THR A 98 -1.13 -43.31 31.04
N GLY A 99 -2.26 -42.60 31.00
CA GLY A 99 -2.33 -41.14 31.11
C GLY A 99 -1.90 -40.38 29.85
N GLU A 100 -1.53 -41.08 28.78
CA GLU A 100 -1.10 -40.54 27.49
C GLU A 100 -2.30 -40.02 26.69
N ILE A 101 -2.10 -38.97 25.86
CA ILE A 101 -3.18 -38.33 25.10
C ILE A 101 -3.08 -38.74 23.63
N GLU A 102 -4.12 -39.39 23.13
CA GLU A 102 -4.24 -39.88 21.75
C GLU A 102 -5.28 -39.05 20.99
N LEU A 103 -4.95 -38.56 19.80
CA LEU A 103 -5.88 -37.82 18.95
C LEU A 103 -6.69 -38.78 18.08
N LYS A 104 -8.02 -38.74 18.18
CA LYS A 104 -8.95 -39.58 17.42
C LYS A 104 -9.89 -38.73 16.57
N GLU A 105 -10.10 -39.14 15.33
CA GLU A 105 -11.02 -38.48 14.41
C GLU A 105 -12.39 -39.16 14.48
N GLU A 106 -13.43 -38.39 14.82
CA GLU A 106 -14.82 -38.87 14.85
C GLU A 106 -15.69 -38.07 13.87
N LYS A 107 -16.65 -38.78 13.25
CA LYS A 107 -17.61 -38.22 12.27
C LYS A 107 -18.97 -38.09 12.91
N MET A 108 -19.54 -36.88 12.87
CA MET A 108 -20.89 -36.61 13.33
C MET A 108 -21.77 -36.13 12.17
N LEU A 109 -23.02 -36.59 12.13
CA LEU A 109 -24.05 -36.00 11.26
C LEU A 109 -24.51 -34.69 11.86
N VAL A 110 -24.50 -33.62 11.07
CA VAL A 110 -25.07 -32.32 11.45
C VAL A 110 -26.33 -32.08 10.63
N ASN A 111 -27.45 -31.88 11.33
CA ASN A 111 -28.73 -31.54 10.72
C ASN A 111 -28.91 -30.01 10.80
N VAL A 112 -28.92 -29.32 9.65
CA VAL A 112 -29.05 -27.86 9.59
C VAL A 112 -30.50 -27.48 9.37
N GLN A 113 -31.16 -26.96 10.41
CA GLN A 113 -32.46 -26.30 10.29
C GLN A 113 -32.30 -24.80 10.53
N THR A 114 -32.78 -24.02 9.57
CA THR A 114 -32.89 -22.55 9.63
C THR A 114 -34.18 -22.17 10.36
N GLY A 115 -34.12 -21.22 11.29
CA GLY A 115 -35.30 -20.71 11.99
C GLY A 115 -35.06 -19.36 12.66
N GLN A 116 -36.03 -18.46 12.48
CA GLN A 116 -36.12 -17.10 12.99
C GLN A 116 -35.98 -16.98 14.52
N ALA A 117 -35.72 -15.75 15.00
CA ALA A 117 -35.95 -15.36 16.39
C ALA A 117 -37.42 -14.98 16.63
N ASP A 118 -37.92 -15.24 17.83
CA ASP A 118 -39.11 -14.64 18.45
C ASP A 118 -38.87 -14.59 19.98
N ASP A 119 -39.27 -13.50 20.64
CA ASP A 119 -39.11 -13.28 22.09
C ASP A 119 -40.30 -13.90 22.89
N GLU A 120 -40.05 -14.49 24.06
CA GLU A 120 -41.04 -14.50 25.16
C GLU A 120 -40.37 -14.80 26.53
N GLU A 121 -40.81 -14.11 27.60
CA GLU A 121 -40.30 -14.28 28.96
C GLU A 121 -40.90 -15.52 29.64
N ALA A 122 -40.06 -16.32 30.31
CA ALA A 122 -40.48 -17.16 31.43
C ALA A 122 -39.33 -17.30 32.43
N ALA A 123 -39.54 -16.83 33.66
CA ALA A 123 -38.63 -17.08 34.77
C ALA A 123 -39.01 -18.42 35.43
N ASP A 124 -38.00 -19.25 35.71
CA ASP A 124 -38.08 -20.28 36.75
C ASP A 124 -36.70 -20.40 37.42
N GLU A 125 -36.68 -20.44 38.76
CA GLU A 125 -35.48 -20.73 39.56
C GLU A 125 -35.28 -22.26 39.69
N ILE A 126 -34.34 -22.72 40.53
CA ILE A 126 -34.00 -24.14 40.88
C ILE A 126 -32.96 -24.76 39.91
N ASP A 127 -31.85 -25.39 40.32
CA ASP A 127 -31.19 -25.54 41.63
C ASP A 127 -29.72 -25.99 41.41
N ASP A 128 -28.87 -25.75 42.41
CA ASP A 128 -27.42 -25.93 42.36
C ASP A 128 -27.02 -27.40 42.62
N SER A 129 -27.08 -28.24 41.57
CA SER A 129 -26.67 -29.65 41.65
C SER A 129 -25.67 -30.07 40.58
N LYS A 130 -24.39 -29.80 40.86
CA LYS A 130 -23.22 -30.64 40.52
C LYS A 130 -23.33 -31.50 39.25
N ASN A 131 -23.02 -30.89 38.11
CA ASN A 131 -22.45 -31.63 36.98
C ASN A 131 -21.01 -31.16 36.78
N ASP A 132 -20.07 -31.88 37.39
CA ASP A 132 -18.63 -31.77 37.11
C ASP A 132 -18.34 -32.32 35.69
N ASP A 133 -18.71 -31.57 34.65
CA ASP A 133 -18.23 -31.80 33.28
C ASP A 133 -17.10 -30.80 32.94
N PRO A 134 -15.82 -31.24 32.90
CA PRO A 134 -14.70 -30.38 32.53
C PRO A 134 -14.72 -29.94 31.05
N SER A 135 -15.61 -30.50 30.22
CA SER A 135 -15.67 -30.24 28.77
C SER A 135 -16.45 -28.97 28.39
N ALA A 136 -17.20 -28.38 29.32
CA ALA A 136 -17.87 -27.07 29.13
C ALA A 136 -16.92 -25.86 29.25
N ALA A 137 -15.59 -26.09 29.13
CA ALA A 137 -14.56 -25.06 29.23
C ALA A 137 -14.52 -24.15 27.99
N TYR A 138 -15.42 -23.17 27.96
CA TYR A 138 -15.33 -21.87 27.27
C TYR A 138 -14.24 -21.74 26.19
N THR A 139 -14.62 -21.88 24.91
CA THR A 139 -13.90 -21.22 23.81
C THR A 139 -14.15 -19.70 23.86
N LYS A 140 -13.64 -19.04 24.90
CA LYS A 140 -13.70 -17.58 25.06
C LYS A 140 -12.78 -16.95 24.01
N ILE A 141 -13.35 -16.58 22.87
CA ILE A 141 -12.66 -15.85 21.81
C ILE A 141 -12.07 -14.58 22.43
N ASN A 142 -10.76 -14.36 22.24
CA ASN A 142 -10.09 -13.17 22.77
C ASN A 142 -10.67 -11.92 22.08
N PRO A 143 -11.30 -10.97 22.81
CA PRO A 143 -11.89 -9.77 22.21
C PRO A 143 -10.88 -8.90 21.44
N CYS A 144 -9.60 -8.95 21.82
CA CYS A 144 -8.54 -8.23 21.11
C CYS A 144 -8.15 -8.85 19.76
N ALA A 145 -8.60 -10.07 19.44
CA ALA A 145 -8.25 -10.74 18.18
C ALA A 145 -9.04 -10.19 16.98
N SER A 146 -10.22 -9.61 17.21
CA SER A 146 -11.08 -9.02 16.16
C SER A 146 -10.88 -7.52 15.94
N SER A 147 -10.18 -6.84 16.87
CA SER A 147 -10.07 -5.38 16.91
C SER A 147 -8.59 -4.97 17.05
N PRO A 148 -7.81 -4.99 15.95
CA PRO A 148 -6.42 -4.54 15.98
C PRO A 148 -6.34 -3.03 16.27
N CYS A 149 -5.43 -2.65 17.17
CA CYS A 149 -5.19 -1.26 17.50
C CYS A 149 -4.23 -0.57 16.51
N GLU A 150 -4.22 0.77 16.51
CA GLU A 150 -3.29 1.59 15.71
C GLU A 150 -1.83 1.44 16.15
N GLU A 151 -0.87 1.86 15.31
CA GLU A 151 0.55 1.69 15.66
C GLU A 151 0.95 2.54 16.87
N GLY A 152 1.58 1.89 17.85
CA GLY A 152 1.92 2.48 19.15
C GLY A 152 0.92 2.16 20.25
N MET A 153 -0.14 1.40 19.95
CA MET A 153 -1.14 0.95 20.91
C MET A 153 -1.11 -0.58 21.13
N GLU A 154 -1.46 -0.99 22.34
CA GLU A 154 -1.71 -2.36 22.75
C GLU A 154 -3.21 -2.50 23.11
N CYS A 155 -3.81 -3.66 22.80
CA CYS A 155 -5.16 -3.97 23.23
C CYS A 155 -5.15 -4.55 24.64
N ASN A 156 -5.86 -3.90 25.56
CA ASN A 156 -6.15 -4.37 26.90
C ASN A 156 -7.66 -4.66 27.01
N ILE A 157 -8.07 -5.48 27.98
CA ILE A 157 -9.49 -5.77 28.24
C ILE A 157 -9.92 -4.97 29.48
N ASP A 158 -11.08 -4.32 29.41
CA ASP A 158 -11.63 -3.51 30.51
C ASP A 158 -12.41 -4.35 31.54
N GLU A 159 -12.93 -3.69 32.57
CA GLU A 159 -13.73 -4.33 33.64
C GLU A 159 -15.02 -4.99 33.12
N ASN A 160 -15.53 -4.57 31.96
CA ASN A 160 -16.73 -5.08 31.31
C ASN A 160 -16.41 -6.23 30.31
N GLY A 161 -15.15 -6.59 30.13
CA GLY A 161 -14.71 -7.59 29.15
C GLY A 161 -14.57 -7.07 27.71
N GLN A 162 -14.62 -5.76 27.50
CA GLN A 162 -14.49 -5.11 26.19
C GLN A 162 -13.03 -4.80 25.84
N PRO A 163 -12.64 -4.86 24.55
CA PRO A 163 -11.29 -4.50 24.11
C PRO A 163 -11.12 -2.97 24.06
N ILE A 164 -10.09 -2.45 24.73
CA ILE A 164 -9.69 -1.04 24.73
C ILE A 164 -8.25 -0.90 24.27
N CYS A 165 -8.03 -0.04 23.28
CA CYS A 165 -6.69 0.34 22.81
C CYS A 165 -6.08 1.46 23.67
N SER A 166 -4.96 1.15 24.34
CA SER A 166 -4.14 2.09 25.09
C SER A 166 -2.73 2.16 24.50
N CYS A 167 -1.98 3.23 24.71
CA CYS A 167 -0.57 3.28 24.28
C CYS A 167 0.24 2.13 24.89
N ILE A 168 1.17 1.57 24.11
CA ILE A 168 2.11 0.52 24.56
C ILE A 168 2.84 1.02 25.81
N LYS A 169 2.93 0.18 26.85
CA LYS A 169 3.58 0.57 28.12
C LYS A 169 5.09 0.32 28.09
N THR A 170 5.51 -0.81 27.52
CA THR A 170 6.90 -1.27 27.50
C THR A 170 7.26 -1.75 26.12
N CYS A 171 8.33 -1.20 25.54
CA CYS A 171 8.89 -1.66 24.27
C CYS A 171 10.09 -2.60 24.50
N PRO A 172 10.31 -3.58 23.61
CA PRO A 172 11.50 -4.44 23.68
C PRO A 172 12.79 -3.60 23.55
N SER A 173 13.71 -3.81 24.50
CA SER A 173 14.99 -3.09 24.60
C SER A 173 16.14 -3.77 23.84
N ASP A 174 15.90 -4.96 23.30
CA ASP A 174 16.83 -5.79 22.53
C ASP A 174 16.74 -5.56 21.01
N SER A 175 16.02 -4.53 20.58
CA SER A 175 15.88 -4.21 19.15
C SER A 175 17.24 -3.89 18.52
N PRO A 176 17.67 -4.62 17.47
CA PRO A 176 18.97 -4.39 16.84
C PRO A 176 18.98 -3.18 15.89
N PHE A 177 17.83 -2.53 15.66
CA PHE A 177 17.68 -1.45 14.68
C PHE A 177 16.97 -0.23 15.27
N LYS A 178 17.72 0.88 15.35
CA LYS A 178 17.17 2.23 15.56
C LYS A 178 16.38 2.70 14.34
N VAL A 179 15.50 3.68 14.54
CA VAL A 179 14.72 4.31 13.45
C VAL A 179 14.80 5.83 13.48
N CYS A 180 14.58 6.45 12.31
CA CYS A 180 14.59 7.90 12.14
C CYS A 180 13.17 8.38 11.80
N SER A 181 12.73 9.43 12.50
CA SER A 181 11.42 10.02 12.29
C SER A 181 11.42 11.13 11.24
N SER A 182 10.22 11.50 10.80
CA SER A 182 9.94 12.67 9.94
C SER A 182 10.40 14.01 10.53
N PHE A 183 10.77 14.06 11.81
CA PHE A 183 11.34 15.24 12.48
C PHE A 183 12.86 15.14 12.69
N ASN A 184 13.53 14.18 12.03
CA ASN A 184 14.96 13.91 12.16
C ASN A 184 15.38 13.57 13.61
N GLU A 185 14.48 12.92 14.37
CA GLU A 185 14.73 12.39 15.72
C GLU A 185 14.92 10.87 15.66
N THR A 186 15.95 10.36 16.35
CA THR A 186 16.27 8.92 16.38
C THR A 186 15.64 8.23 17.58
N PHE A 187 14.97 7.11 17.35
CA PHE A 187 14.38 6.26 18.38
C PHE A 187 15.05 4.89 18.42
N ASP A 188 15.04 4.26 19.60
CA ASP A 188 15.68 2.95 19.82
C ASP A 188 15.01 1.80 19.06
N SER A 189 13.72 1.93 18.71
CA SER A 189 13.02 1.05 17.79
C SER A 189 11.72 1.70 17.28
N GLU A 190 11.09 1.09 16.27
CA GLU A 190 9.75 1.49 15.80
C GLU A 190 8.73 1.56 16.95
N CYS A 191 8.79 0.60 17.89
CA CYS A 191 7.91 0.59 19.06
C CYS A 191 8.05 1.87 19.88
N HIS A 192 9.28 2.29 20.22
CA HIS A 192 9.50 3.51 21.01
C HIS A 192 9.04 4.77 20.27
N MET A 193 9.23 4.83 18.95
CA MET A 193 8.75 5.93 18.11
C MET A 193 7.21 6.03 18.11
N TYR A 194 6.52 4.92 17.83
CA TYR A 194 5.05 4.90 17.81
C TYR A 194 4.43 5.04 19.21
N GLN A 195 5.08 4.53 20.26
CA GLN A 195 4.72 4.78 21.65
C GLN A 195 4.74 6.28 21.96
N GLN A 196 5.83 6.98 21.63
CA GLN A 196 5.92 8.43 21.83
C GLN A 196 4.86 9.20 21.03
N ARG A 197 4.58 8.79 19.79
CA ARG A 197 3.46 9.34 18.99
C ARG A 197 2.13 9.20 19.73
N CYS A 198 1.79 7.99 20.19
CA CYS A 198 0.54 7.74 20.92
C CYS A 198 0.42 8.54 22.21
N LEU A 199 1.49 8.58 23.03
CA LEU A 199 1.51 9.34 24.29
C LEU A 199 1.27 10.84 24.04
N CYS A 200 1.90 11.40 23.01
CA CYS A 200 1.74 12.81 22.66
C CYS A 200 0.41 13.13 21.98
N GLN A 201 -0.17 12.23 21.18
CA GLN A 201 -1.51 12.39 20.60
C GLN A 201 -2.62 12.41 21.67
N ARG A 202 -2.41 11.68 22.77
CA ARG A 202 -3.39 11.54 23.87
C ARG A 202 -3.06 12.42 25.09
N GLU A 203 -2.10 13.33 24.97
CA GLU A 203 -1.64 14.26 26.00
C GLU A 203 -1.27 13.57 27.34
N LEU A 204 -0.74 12.35 27.26
CA LEU A 204 -0.43 11.51 28.43
C LEU A 204 0.95 11.84 29.02
N ALA A 205 1.07 11.60 30.33
CA ALA A 205 2.36 11.61 31.02
C ALA A 205 3.32 10.61 30.36
N GLY A 206 4.53 11.07 30.01
CA GLY A 206 5.51 10.30 29.24
C GLY A 206 5.69 10.75 27.79
N CYS A 207 4.84 11.64 27.26
CA CYS A 207 5.15 12.39 26.05
C CYS A 207 6.40 13.27 26.26
N SER A 208 7.48 13.01 25.52
CA SER A 208 8.74 13.75 25.63
C SER A 208 8.70 15.12 24.92
N ASN A 209 7.94 15.23 23.83
CA ASN A 209 7.88 16.41 22.98
C ASN A 209 6.52 16.52 22.29
N PRO A 210 5.70 17.56 22.53
CA PRO A 210 4.36 17.69 21.93
C PRO A 210 4.32 17.67 20.40
N LYS A 211 5.43 17.95 19.71
CA LYS A 211 5.53 17.81 18.25
C LYS A 211 5.37 16.36 17.79
N ASN A 212 5.74 15.40 18.64
CA ASN A 212 5.82 13.99 18.27
C ASN A 212 4.44 13.34 18.03
N LYS A 213 3.34 14.07 18.31
CA LYS A 213 1.97 13.66 18.00
C LYS A 213 1.71 13.45 16.49
N ASP A 214 2.38 14.22 15.63
CA ASP A 214 2.23 14.17 14.17
C ASP A 214 3.40 13.43 13.50
N MET A 215 4.22 12.75 14.30
CA MET A 215 5.44 12.08 13.86
C MET A 215 5.15 10.84 13.02
N GLN A 216 5.94 10.65 11.97
CA GLN A 216 5.93 9.44 11.15
C GLN A 216 7.31 8.80 11.16
N LEU A 217 7.37 7.50 10.86
CA LEU A 217 8.62 6.85 10.47
C LEU A 217 9.06 7.47 9.14
N GLU A 218 10.32 7.87 9.01
CA GLU A 218 10.89 8.21 7.71
C GLU A 218 11.69 7.01 7.17
N TYR A 219 12.60 6.45 7.98
CA TYR A 219 13.37 5.26 7.58
C TYR A 219 13.92 4.38 8.72
N LEU A 220 14.23 3.12 8.39
CA LEU A 220 14.71 2.08 9.31
C LEU A 220 16.23 2.14 9.51
N ARG A 221 16.71 3.20 10.16
CA ARG A 221 18.08 3.38 10.69
C ARG A 221 18.11 4.61 11.61
N GLU A 222 19.21 4.83 12.33
CA GLU A 222 19.43 6.11 13.01
C GLU A 222 19.45 7.29 12.04
N CYS A 223 19.06 8.48 12.53
CA CYS A 223 19.04 9.69 11.73
C CYS A 223 20.46 10.09 11.28
N ARG A 224 20.59 10.42 10.00
CA ARG A 224 21.85 10.77 9.35
C ARG A 224 21.60 11.78 8.25
N GLU A 225 22.62 12.55 7.92
CA GLU A 225 22.59 13.42 6.76
C GLU A 225 22.54 12.56 5.47
N LEU A 226 21.50 12.79 4.66
CA LEU A 226 21.34 12.16 3.35
C LEU A 226 21.78 13.18 2.29
N PRO A 227 22.53 12.75 1.25
CA PRO A 227 22.90 13.64 0.16
C PRO A 227 21.65 14.07 -0.62
N LEU A 228 21.71 15.27 -1.22
CA LEU A 228 20.68 15.72 -2.16
C LEU A 228 20.72 14.86 -3.42
N CYS A 229 19.55 14.46 -3.93
CA CYS A 229 19.45 13.77 -5.20
C CYS A 229 19.86 14.72 -6.34
N THR A 230 20.89 14.34 -7.10
CA THR A 230 21.32 15.13 -8.25
C THR A 230 20.39 14.89 -9.45
N PRO A 231 20.31 15.84 -10.41
CA PRO A 231 19.46 15.66 -11.61
C PRO A 231 19.83 14.40 -12.42
N ASP A 232 21.12 14.06 -12.49
CA ASP A 232 21.60 12.88 -13.21
C ASP A 232 21.21 11.57 -12.49
N GLU A 233 21.28 11.55 -11.16
CA GLU A 233 20.79 10.41 -10.37
C GLU A 233 19.27 10.25 -10.49
N MET A 234 18.51 11.34 -10.46
CA MET A 234 17.05 11.32 -10.63
C MET A 234 16.66 10.83 -12.03
N ALA A 235 17.41 11.22 -13.07
CA ALA A 235 17.16 10.75 -14.44
C ALA A 235 17.39 9.23 -14.61
N ASP A 236 18.37 8.67 -13.89
CA ASP A 236 18.67 7.23 -13.90
C ASP A 236 17.78 6.40 -12.94
N PHE A 237 17.24 7.03 -11.89
CA PHE A 237 16.49 6.35 -10.82
C PHE A 237 15.34 5.45 -11.31
N PRO A 238 14.43 5.88 -12.23
CA PRO A 238 13.33 5.05 -12.69
C PRO A 238 13.79 3.73 -13.31
N ARG A 239 14.90 3.78 -14.06
CA ARG A 239 15.52 2.62 -14.70
C ARG A 239 16.06 1.65 -13.65
N ARG A 240 16.82 2.14 -12.66
CA ARG A 240 17.33 1.31 -11.55
C ARG A 240 16.19 0.67 -10.75
N MET A 241 15.15 1.44 -10.46
CA MET A 241 13.97 0.97 -9.74
C MET A 241 13.25 -0.13 -10.53
N GLY A 242 13.06 0.02 -11.83
CA GLY A 242 12.51 -1.02 -12.71
C GLY A 242 13.35 -2.31 -12.74
N ASP A 243 14.67 -2.18 -12.96
CA ASP A 243 15.62 -3.31 -12.92
C ASP A 243 15.62 -4.02 -11.55
N TRP A 244 15.45 -3.27 -10.45
CA TRP A 244 15.36 -3.80 -9.08
C TRP A 244 14.02 -4.52 -8.82
N LEU A 245 12.89 -3.94 -9.23
CA LEU A 245 11.57 -4.57 -9.08
C LEU A 245 11.47 -5.91 -9.81
N PHE A 246 12.09 -6.03 -10.99
CA PHE A 246 12.22 -7.31 -11.69
C PHE A 246 13.03 -8.34 -10.87
N GLN A 247 14.17 -7.94 -10.29
CA GLN A 247 14.98 -8.82 -9.45
C GLN A 247 14.22 -9.27 -8.19
N ILE A 248 13.45 -8.39 -7.55
CA ILE A 248 12.59 -8.73 -6.41
C ILE A 248 11.51 -9.75 -6.82
N MET A 249 10.79 -9.50 -7.92
CA MET A 249 9.76 -10.42 -8.42
C MET A 249 10.33 -11.82 -8.71
N LYS A 250 11.53 -11.88 -9.31
CA LYS A 250 12.25 -13.12 -9.62
C LYS A 250 12.73 -13.88 -8.38
N GLU A 251 13.31 -13.19 -7.39
CA GLU A 251 13.76 -13.86 -6.15
C GLU A 251 12.58 -14.35 -5.31
N LEU A 252 11.46 -13.61 -5.26
CA LEU A 252 10.21 -14.09 -4.66
C LEU A 252 9.65 -15.33 -5.38
N ALA A 253 9.70 -15.36 -6.72
CA ALA A 253 9.27 -16.53 -7.49
C ALA A 253 10.14 -17.76 -7.21
N LYS A 254 11.47 -17.56 -7.11
CA LYS A 254 12.46 -18.59 -6.78
C LYS A 254 12.33 -19.14 -5.36
N ARG A 255 11.83 -18.36 -4.41
CA ARG A 255 11.54 -18.78 -3.02
C ARG A 255 10.14 -19.34 -2.82
N ASP A 256 9.37 -19.48 -3.90
CA ASP A 256 7.94 -19.81 -3.89
C ASP A 256 7.02 -18.78 -3.17
N GLU A 257 7.57 -17.64 -2.74
CA GLU A 257 6.89 -16.54 -2.04
C GLU A 257 6.03 -15.67 -2.98
N LEU A 258 6.31 -15.64 -4.29
CA LEU A 258 5.48 -14.92 -5.26
C LEU A 258 4.11 -15.62 -5.43
N ALA A 259 3.04 -14.86 -5.18
CA ALA A 259 1.67 -15.38 -5.25
C ALA A 259 1.38 -16.03 -6.62
N PRO A 260 0.70 -17.20 -6.67
CA PRO A 260 0.65 -18.03 -7.88
C PRO A 260 0.14 -17.33 -9.14
N GLN A 261 -0.80 -16.39 -9.00
CA GLN A 261 -1.36 -15.62 -10.12
C GLN A 261 -0.33 -14.74 -10.84
N TYR A 262 0.74 -14.32 -10.15
CA TYR A 262 1.78 -13.46 -10.73
C TYR A 262 2.96 -14.24 -11.35
N ARG A 263 3.09 -15.55 -11.10
CA ARG A 263 4.16 -16.39 -11.67
C ARG A 263 4.15 -16.47 -13.20
N LYS A 264 2.98 -16.35 -13.83
CA LYS A 264 2.87 -16.27 -15.31
C LYS A 264 3.52 -14.99 -15.88
N TYR A 265 3.47 -13.91 -15.10
CA TYR A 265 3.99 -12.61 -15.50
C TYR A 265 5.49 -12.48 -15.22
N GLU A 266 5.98 -13.07 -14.14
CA GLU A 266 7.42 -13.19 -13.86
C GLU A 266 8.14 -13.93 -15.00
N LYS A 267 7.69 -15.13 -15.36
CA LYS A 267 8.25 -15.90 -16.50
C LYS A 267 8.23 -15.15 -17.83
N ARG A 268 7.15 -14.40 -18.11
CA ARG A 268 7.06 -13.56 -19.32
C ARG A 268 8.08 -12.42 -19.27
N SER A 269 8.31 -11.85 -18.08
CA SER A 269 9.26 -10.75 -17.88
C SER A 269 10.70 -11.23 -17.97
N GLU A 270 11.02 -12.43 -17.47
CA GLU A 270 12.33 -13.07 -17.67
C GLU A 270 12.63 -13.31 -19.16
N GLY A 271 11.66 -13.82 -19.93
CA GLY A 271 11.82 -14.03 -21.38
C GLY A 271 11.99 -12.75 -22.20
N ASN A 272 11.54 -11.61 -21.67
CA ASN A 272 11.60 -10.30 -22.33
C ASN A 272 12.68 -9.37 -21.74
N TYR A 273 13.43 -9.80 -20.73
CA TYR A 273 14.34 -8.93 -19.98
C TYR A 273 15.47 -8.38 -20.86
N GLN A 274 15.59 -7.06 -20.89
CA GLN A 274 16.70 -6.32 -21.48
C GLN A 274 17.20 -5.29 -20.47
N PRO A 275 18.50 -5.24 -20.13
CA PRO A 275 19.01 -4.34 -19.10
C PRO A 275 18.63 -2.88 -19.36
N GLY A 276 18.00 -2.23 -18.39
CA GLY A 276 17.60 -0.84 -18.49
C GLY A 276 16.45 -0.54 -19.45
N GLN A 277 15.67 -1.55 -19.87
CA GLN A 277 14.35 -1.36 -20.45
C GLN A 277 13.28 -1.58 -19.36
N PRO A 278 12.22 -0.75 -19.31
CA PRO A 278 11.15 -0.96 -18.35
C PRO A 278 10.42 -2.26 -18.67
N LEU A 279 10.06 -3.02 -17.64
CA LEU A 279 9.25 -4.23 -17.77
C LEU A 279 7.87 -3.96 -17.16
N PRO A 280 6.78 -4.04 -17.94
CA PRO A 280 5.44 -3.72 -17.44
C PRO A 280 5.07 -4.54 -16.21
N HIS A 281 5.17 -5.87 -16.28
CA HIS A 281 4.59 -6.70 -15.24
C HIS A 281 5.25 -6.62 -13.85
N PRO A 282 6.59 -6.53 -13.67
CA PRO A 282 7.18 -6.32 -12.34
C PRO A 282 6.82 -4.97 -11.74
N ILE A 283 6.71 -3.92 -12.58
CA ILE A 283 6.26 -2.59 -12.17
C ILE A 283 4.81 -2.65 -11.70
N LEU A 284 3.90 -3.17 -12.53
CA LEU A 284 2.47 -3.26 -12.24
C LEU A 284 2.17 -4.25 -11.10
N TRP A 285 2.89 -5.37 -11.02
CA TRP A 285 2.78 -6.32 -9.90
C TRP A 285 3.15 -5.63 -8.59
N LYS A 286 4.21 -4.82 -8.56
CA LYS A 286 4.61 -4.16 -7.32
C LYS A 286 3.55 -3.18 -6.83
N PHE A 287 2.85 -2.50 -7.73
CA PHE A 287 1.68 -1.71 -7.38
C PHE A 287 0.64 -2.56 -6.62
N CYS A 288 0.23 -3.68 -7.20
CA CYS A 288 -0.72 -4.62 -6.61
C CYS A 288 -0.23 -5.31 -5.32
N ASP A 289 1.08 -5.35 -5.08
CA ASP A 289 1.68 -5.86 -3.84
C ASP A 289 1.71 -4.81 -2.72
N LEU A 290 1.59 -3.52 -3.05
CA LEU A 290 1.55 -2.42 -2.09
C LEU A 290 0.11 -2.00 -1.73
N ASP A 291 -0.78 -1.90 -2.74
CA ASP A 291 -2.23 -1.65 -2.61
C ASP A 291 -2.92 -2.82 -1.91
N ARG A 292 -2.94 -2.80 -0.56
CA ARG A 292 -3.38 -3.94 0.26
C ARG A 292 -4.59 -3.64 1.12
N VAL A 293 -4.53 -2.59 1.95
CA VAL A 293 -5.55 -2.30 2.97
C VAL A 293 -5.65 -0.79 3.22
N PRO A 294 -6.73 -0.12 2.76
CA PRO A 294 -7.77 -0.66 1.88
C PRO A 294 -7.19 -1.01 0.50
N ASN A 295 -7.72 -2.03 -0.18
CA ASN A 295 -7.42 -2.21 -1.61
C ASN A 295 -8.26 -1.19 -2.40
N ASP A 296 -7.82 0.07 -2.43
CA ASP A 296 -8.54 1.20 -3.03
C ASP A 296 -8.01 1.59 -4.42
N ARG A 297 -7.04 0.83 -4.95
CA ARG A 297 -6.35 1.08 -6.23
C ARG A 297 -5.53 2.36 -6.28
N HIS A 298 -5.07 2.80 -5.13
CA HIS A 298 -4.04 3.80 -4.94
C HIS A 298 -3.01 3.25 -3.95
N ILE A 299 -1.78 3.76 -3.98
CA ILE A 299 -0.79 3.45 -2.95
C ILE A 299 -0.68 4.66 -2.03
N SER A 300 -1.06 4.50 -0.76
CA SER A 300 -0.88 5.56 0.25
C SER A 300 0.59 5.67 0.71
N ARG A 301 0.96 6.83 1.28
CA ARG A 301 2.25 7.00 1.98
C ARG A 301 2.55 5.88 2.99
N LYS A 302 1.52 5.34 3.66
CA LYS A 302 1.62 4.22 4.62
C LYS A 302 1.99 2.90 3.93
N GLU A 303 1.40 2.61 2.78
CA GLU A 303 1.68 1.39 2.00
C GLU A 303 3.03 1.42 1.29
N LEU A 304 3.56 2.60 0.98
CA LEU A 304 4.94 2.76 0.49
C LEU A 304 6.00 2.41 1.56
N MET A 305 5.68 2.50 2.86
CA MET A 305 6.67 2.39 3.95
C MET A 305 7.54 1.12 3.93
N PRO A 306 7.01 -0.10 3.68
CA PRO A 306 7.82 -1.32 3.62
C PRO A 306 8.88 -1.34 2.50
N VAL A 307 8.78 -0.44 1.51
CA VAL A 307 9.78 -0.25 0.44
C VAL A 307 10.61 1.01 0.67
N ARG A 308 9.96 2.14 1.01
CA ARG A 308 10.61 3.43 1.21
C ARG A 308 11.55 3.41 2.43
N ALA A 309 11.08 2.95 3.59
CA ALA A 309 11.81 3.05 4.85
C ALA A 309 13.09 2.20 4.94
N PRO A 310 13.19 0.98 4.37
CA PRO A 310 14.47 0.26 4.33
C PRO A 310 15.48 0.87 3.34
N LEU A 311 15.01 1.51 2.27
CA LEU A 311 15.84 1.92 1.12
C LEU A 311 16.33 3.35 1.16
N ILE A 312 15.61 4.32 1.76
CA ILE A 312 16.01 5.74 1.82
C ILE A 312 17.51 5.98 2.12
N PRO A 313 18.13 5.29 3.11
CA PRO A 313 19.55 5.49 3.39
C PRO A 313 20.46 5.11 2.21
N MET A 314 20.09 4.12 1.40
CA MET A 314 20.87 3.59 0.28
C MET A 314 20.50 4.22 -1.06
N GLU A 315 19.28 4.72 -1.20
CA GLU A 315 18.70 5.30 -2.41
C GLU A 315 18.02 6.63 -2.06
N HIS A 316 18.81 7.68 -1.83
CA HIS A 316 18.35 9.00 -1.35
C HIS A 316 17.34 9.69 -2.28
N CYS A 317 17.34 9.34 -3.57
CA CYS A 317 16.38 9.84 -4.56
C CYS A 317 14.95 9.30 -4.38
N ILE A 318 14.73 8.19 -3.65
CA ILE A 318 13.41 7.52 -3.61
C ILE A 318 12.30 8.41 -3.05
N ALA A 319 12.61 9.30 -2.10
CA ALA A 319 11.64 10.22 -1.53
C ALA A 319 11.16 11.22 -2.59
N SER A 320 12.07 12.03 -3.13
CA SER A 320 11.75 13.03 -4.16
C SER A 320 11.17 12.39 -5.43
N PHE A 321 11.62 11.20 -5.83
CA PHE A 321 11.05 10.50 -6.97
C PHE A 321 9.56 10.18 -6.76
N LEU A 322 9.20 9.61 -5.61
CA LEU A 322 7.80 9.28 -5.32
C LEU A 322 6.94 10.53 -5.13
N ASP A 323 7.51 11.58 -4.53
CA ASP A 323 6.84 12.88 -4.39
C ASP A 323 6.65 13.58 -5.77
N ASP A 324 7.56 13.38 -6.75
CA ASP A 324 7.44 13.85 -8.14
C ASP A 324 6.49 12.99 -9.01
N CYS A 325 6.12 11.78 -8.57
CA CYS A 325 5.16 10.92 -9.27
C CYS A 325 3.69 11.31 -9.01
N ASP A 326 3.41 11.84 -7.82
CA ASP A 326 2.11 12.33 -7.35
C ASP A 326 1.76 13.63 -8.13
N SER A 327 1.05 13.46 -9.25
CA SER A 327 0.91 14.50 -10.27
C SER A 327 -0.21 15.49 -9.98
N ASP A 328 -1.20 15.10 -9.17
CA ASP A 328 -2.25 15.98 -8.65
C ASP A 328 -2.05 16.39 -7.17
N ASN A 329 -1.00 15.86 -6.53
CA ASN A 329 -0.58 16.15 -5.15
C ASN A 329 -1.68 15.78 -4.12
N ASP A 330 -2.28 14.59 -4.27
CA ASP A 330 -3.27 14.03 -3.34
C ASP A 330 -2.63 13.15 -2.23
N HIS A 331 -1.31 12.93 -2.29
CA HIS A 331 -0.51 12.09 -1.40
C HIS A 331 -0.78 10.58 -1.49
N LYS A 332 -1.30 10.16 -2.63
CA LYS A 332 -1.37 8.77 -3.09
C LYS A 332 -0.69 8.64 -4.46
N LEU A 333 -0.59 7.42 -4.94
CA LEU A 333 -0.16 7.13 -6.32
C LEU A 333 -1.20 6.23 -6.99
N THR A 334 -1.74 6.68 -8.12
CA THR A 334 -2.56 5.84 -9.00
C THR A 334 -1.70 4.86 -9.81
N LEU A 335 -2.33 3.83 -10.38
CA LEU A 335 -1.65 2.87 -11.27
C LEU A 335 -1.03 3.57 -12.50
N ALA A 336 -1.71 4.59 -13.02
CA ALA A 336 -1.28 5.36 -14.17
C ALA A 336 -0.03 6.19 -13.87
N GLU A 337 -0.01 6.90 -12.74
CA GLU A 337 1.17 7.65 -12.28
C GLU A 337 2.35 6.72 -12.02
N TRP A 338 2.15 5.65 -11.24
CA TRP A 338 3.19 4.67 -10.94
C TRP A 338 3.83 4.09 -12.20
N GLY A 339 3.02 3.64 -13.17
CA GLY A 339 3.51 3.10 -14.44
C GLY A 339 4.28 4.13 -15.27
N LYS A 340 3.71 5.33 -15.44
CA LYS A 340 4.32 6.43 -16.19
C LYS A 340 5.62 6.93 -15.56
N CYS A 341 5.67 7.00 -14.24
CA CYS A 341 6.87 7.43 -13.51
C CYS A 341 8.03 6.46 -13.75
N LEU A 342 7.74 5.15 -13.76
CA LEU A 342 8.66 4.06 -14.09
C LEU A 342 8.79 3.78 -15.61
N LYS A 343 8.41 4.76 -16.44
CA LYS A 343 8.64 4.84 -17.89
C LYS A 343 7.91 3.78 -18.74
N LEU A 344 6.75 3.31 -18.28
CA LEU A 344 5.83 2.56 -19.12
C LEU A 344 5.05 3.50 -20.06
N GLU A 345 4.79 3.04 -21.27
CA GLU A 345 3.85 3.68 -22.19
C GLU A 345 2.40 3.42 -21.73
N GLU A 346 1.46 4.33 -22.03
CA GLU A 346 0.06 4.21 -21.57
C GLU A 346 -0.61 2.89 -22.02
N ALA A 347 -0.22 2.36 -23.18
CA ALA A 347 -0.71 1.09 -23.71
C ALA A 347 -0.16 -0.16 -22.99
N GLU A 348 0.86 -0.01 -22.14
CA GLU A 348 1.46 -1.10 -21.35
C GLU A 348 0.93 -1.14 -19.90
N ILE A 349 0.24 -0.09 -19.45
CA ILE A 349 -0.29 0.03 -18.09
C ILE A 349 -1.62 -0.75 -17.99
N GLU A 350 -1.51 -2.06 -17.87
CA GLU A 350 -2.63 -2.97 -17.62
C GLU A 350 -2.91 -3.11 -16.11
N ASP A 351 -4.18 -3.04 -15.68
CA ASP A 351 -4.57 -3.46 -14.33
C ASP A 351 -4.53 -5.00 -14.22
N ILE A 352 -3.39 -5.50 -13.74
CA ILE A 352 -3.18 -6.93 -13.50
C ILE A 352 -3.50 -7.37 -12.07
N CYS A 353 -3.99 -6.47 -11.21
CA CYS A 353 -4.21 -6.78 -9.81
C CYS A 353 -5.41 -7.73 -9.65
N SER A 354 -5.20 -8.83 -8.93
CA SER A 354 -6.30 -9.72 -8.59
C SER A 354 -7.24 -9.03 -7.59
N HIS A 355 -8.45 -8.64 -8.03
CA HIS A 355 -9.50 -8.13 -7.14
C HIS A 355 -9.84 -9.17 -6.06
N THR A 356 -9.19 -9.06 -4.89
CA THR A 356 -9.68 -9.71 -3.66
C THR A 356 -10.81 -8.89 -3.06
N MET A 357 -11.96 -8.94 -3.73
CA MET A 357 -13.27 -8.83 -3.10
C MET A 357 -13.42 -9.97 -2.09
N LYS A 358 -12.76 -9.83 -0.93
CA LYS A 358 -12.84 -10.74 0.21
C LYS A 358 -12.80 -9.97 1.53
N GLN A 359 -13.87 -9.21 1.78
CA GLN A 359 -14.45 -9.27 3.13
C GLN A 359 -15.64 -10.23 3.10
N SER A 360 -15.71 -11.10 4.11
CA SER A 360 -16.62 -12.25 4.27
C SER A 360 -16.46 -13.39 3.24
N GLY A 361 -16.43 -14.65 3.74
CA GLY A 361 -16.62 -15.86 2.92
C GLY A 361 -15.42 -16.81 2.75
N GLY A 362 -15.40 -17.87 3.57
CA GLY A 362 -15.21 -19.26 3.11
C GLY A 362 -13.86 -19.68 2.49
N SER A 363 -13.10 -20.42 3.28
CA SER A 363 -11.96 -21.28 2.92
C SER A 363 -12.08 -22.06 1.59
N LYS A 364 -10.92 -22.31 0.95
CA LYS A 364 -10.56 -23.66 0.44
C LYS A 364 -9.04 -23.81 0.29
N ARG A 365 -8.44 -24.69 1.09
CA ARG A 365 -7.08 -25.25 0.86
C ARG A 365 -7.15 -26.36 -0.20
N PRO A 366 -6.07 -26.64 -0.95
CA PRO A 366 -6.06 -27.71 -1.96
C PRO A 366 -6.15 -29.10 -1.32
N ARG A 367 -6.73 -30.06 -2.07
CA ARG A 367 -6.80 -31.48 -1.68
C ARG A 367 -5.44 -32.16 -1.88
N SER A 368 -5.04 -32.96 -0.90
CA SER A 368 -3.97 -33.95 -1.08
C SER A 368 -4.47 -35.12 -1.93
N ALA A 369 -3.61 -35.70 -2.77
CA ALA A 369 -3.87 -36.96 -3.44
C ALA A 369 -3.52 -38.13 -2.49
N GLY A 370 -4.32 -39.19 -2.54
CA GLY A 370 -4.13 -40.37 -1.68
C GLY A 370 -3.02 -41.30 -2.19
N ASP A 371 -2.28 -41.87 -1.24
CA ASP A 371 -1.38 -43.01 -1.43
C ASP A 371 -2.17 -44.31 -1.63
N GLN A 372 -1.63 -45.23 -2.44
CA GLN A 372 -1.92 -46.66 -2.30
C GLN A 372 -0.91 -47.58 -2.99
N THR A 373 -0.21 -48.35 -2.15
CA THR A 373 0.25 -49.74 -2.36
C THR A 373 1.34 -50.04 -3.41
N ALA A 374 2.51 -50.43 -2.91
CA ALA A 374 3.46 -51.31 -3.59
C ALA A 374 2.97 -52.77 -3.60
N PRO A 375 3.53 -53.60 -4.50
CA PRO A 375 4.11 -54.86 -4.07
C PRO A 375 5.55 -55.07 -4.57
N SER A 376 6.13 -56.19 -4.14
CA SER A 376 7.56 -56.49 -4.11
C SER A 376 8.15 -57.14 -5.36
N GLU A 377 9.48 -57.02 -5.46
CA GLU A 377 10.44 -58.05 -5.87
C GLU A 377 10.68 -58.45 -7.35
N LEU A 378 11.99 -58.52 -7.65
CA LEU A 378 12.72 -59.45 -8.52
C LEU A 378 12.84 -59.20 -10.05
N ASP A 379 14.10 -58.90 -10.41
CA ASP A 379 14.94 -59.56 -11.41
C ASP A 379 15.07 -59.07 -12.88
N ALA A 380 16.37 -59.08 -13.26
CA ALA A 380 17.00 -59.33 -14.56
C ALA A 380 17.02 -58.25 -15.68
N GLU A 381 18.26 -57.93 -16.08
CA GLU A 381 18.82 -57.81 -17.46
C GLU A 381 18.08 -56.92 -18.49
N GLU A 382 18.72 -56.06 -19.29
CA GLU A 382 20.09 -56.02 -19.85
C GLU A 382 20.59 -54.58 -20.02
#